data_AF-A0A966KWZ5-F1
#
_entry.id   AF-A0A966KWZ5-F1
#
_cell.length_a   1.000
_cell.length_b   1.000
_cell.length_c   1.000
_cell.angle_alpha   90.00
_cell.angle_beta   90.00
_cell.angle_gamma   90.00
#
_symmetry.space_group_name_H-M   'P 1'
#
loop_
_entity.id
_entity.type
_entity.pdbx_description
1 polymer ?
#
loop_
_entity_poly.entity_id
_entity_poly.type
_entity_poly.pdbx_seq_one_letter_code
_entity_poly.pdbx_strand_id
1 'polypeptide(L)'
;MADWNAICARNSRSVQTTIGWIFWDPGAVRRFEELGLPGPIGYIAARCAPLAPAGPDAVISAFGSISATAIRVAFAMVAERTTFEQVRSARDEAVLEGLHSHAPDILDPLREFGPAIWEVVDRLPTVGRVLFASHLTLPRPEDPVLSGWHAINCLREWRGDNHWALVAGAGLSGIAASVLHNAW
;
A
#
# COMPACT_ATOMS: atom_id res chain seq x y z
N MET A 1 24.80 -14.44 -16.56
CA MET A 1 23.40 -14.02 -16.79
C MET A 1 22.83 -13.63 -15.42
N ALA A 2 21.97 -12.61 -15.32
CA ALA A 2 21.41 -12.20 -14.03
C ALA A 2 20.51 -13.31 -13.47
N ASP A 3 20.64 -13.62 -12.18
CA ASP A 3 19.71 -14.52 -11.48
C ASP A 3 18.45 -13.74 -11.09
N TRP A 4 17.47 -13.77 -11.98
CA TRP A 4 16.21 -13.05 -11.79
C TRP A 4 15.41 -13.54 -10.59
N ASN A 5 15.51 -14.82 -10.22
CA ASN A 5 14.78 -15.35 -9.06
C ASN A 5 15.37 -14.79 -7.76
N ALA A 6 16.69 -14.80 -7.62
CA ALA A 6 17.35 -14.23 -6.45
C ALA A 6 17.11 -12.71 -6.34
N ILE A 7 17.15 -11.98 -7.46
CA ILE A 7 16.88 -10.54 -7.51
C ILE A 7 15.43 -10.25 -7.10
N CYS A 8 14.44 -10.97 -7.65
CA CYS A 8 13.04 -10.81 -7.30
C CYS A 8 12.77 -11.11 -5.82
N ALA A 9 13.36 -12.17 -5.27
CA ALA A 9 13.21 -12.53 -3.86
C ALA A 9 13.75 -11.43 -2.93
N ARG A 10 14.96 -10.92 -3.21
CA ARG A 10 15.57 -9.81 -2.45
C ARG A 10 14.71 -8.55 -2.54
N ASN A 11 14.29 -8.17 -3.74
CA ASN A 11 13.48 -6.97 -3.96
C ASN A 11 12.12 -7.07 -3.27
N SER A 12 11.46 -8.23 -3.32
CA SER A 12 10.19 -8.45 -2.62
C SER A 12 10.31 -8.22 -1.12
N ARG A 13 11.41 -8.69 -0.50
CA ARG A 13 11.68 -8.44 0.92
C ARG A 13 11.94 -6.97 1.19
N SER A 14 12.82 -6.32 0.41
CA SER A 14 13.15 -4.90 0.58
C SER A 14 11.92 -4.01 0.47
N VAL A 15 11.09 -4.19 -0.57
CA VAL A 15 9.85 -3.44 -0.76
C VAL A 15 8.90 -3.62 0.42
N GLN A 16 8.75 -4.85 0.93
CA GLN A 16 7.91 -5.09 2.10
C GLN A 16 8.47 -4.40 3.35
N THR A 17 9.79 -4.40 3.56
CA THR A 17 10.42 -3.76 4.72
C THR A 17 10.30 -2.23 4.67
N THR A 18 10.39 -1.61 3.48
CA THR A 18 10.26 -0.15 3.33
C THR A 18 8.84 0.37 3.61
N ILE A 19 7.82 -0.46 3.38
CA ILE A 19 6.41 -0.05 3.47
C ILE A 19 5.70 -0.61 4.70
N GLY A 20 5.97 -1.87 5.06
CA GLY A 20 5.13 -2.66 5.96
C GLY A 20 5.05 -2.15 7.40
N TRP A 21 6.05 -1.40 7.87
CA TRP A 21 6.09 -0.83 9.22
C TRP A 21 4.94 0.14 9.50
N ILE A 22 4.39 0.80 8.47
CA ILE A 22 3.32 1.80 8.62
C ILE A 22 2.04 1.23 9.25
N PHE A 23 1.85 -0.09 9.20
CA PHE A 23 0.73 -0.75 9.87
C PHE A 23 0.77 -0.55 11.40
N TRP A 24 1.97 -0.53 11.98
CA TRP A 24 2.18 -0.49 13.43
C TRP A 24 2.84 0.82 13.89
N ASP A 25 3.06 1.77 12.98
CA ASP A 25 3.72 3.02 13.33
C ASP A 25 2.90 3.80 14.37
N PRO A 26 3.50 4.18 15.52
CA PRO A 26 2.79 4.94 16.54
C PRO A 26 2.33 6.31 16.04
N GLY A 27 3.07 6.95 15.13
CA GLY A 27 2.70 8.22 14.51
C GLY A 27 1.46 8.11 13.62
N ALA A 28 1.34 7.02 12.87
CA ALA A 28 0.19 6.71 12.03
C ALA A 28 -1.03 6.36 12.88
N VAL A 29 -0.87 5.49 13.89
CA VAL A 29 -1.96 5.10 14.81
C VAL A 29 -2.57 6.33 15.47
N ARG A 30 -1.74 7.22 16.06
CA ARG A 30 -2.21 8.46 16.67
C ARG A 30 -3.01 9.33 15.69
N ARG A 31 -2.48 9.56 14.49
CA ARG A 31 -3.16 10.41 13.48
C ARG A 31 -4.47 9.81 12.99
N PHE A 32 -4.55 8.48 12.85
CA PHE A 32 -5.81 7.83 12.51
C PHE A 32 -6.83 7.98 13.63
N GLU A 33 -6.40 7.83 14.89
CA GLU A 33 -7.27 8.01 16.05
C GLU A 33 -7.78 9.46 16.19
N GLU A 34 -6.94 10.45 15.87
CA GLU A 34 -7.33 11.86 15.78
C GLU A 34 -8.40 12.12 14.71
N LEU A 35 -8.40 11.33 13.62
CA LEU A 35 -9.46 11.32 12.60
C LEU A 35 -10.68 10.46 12.99
N GLY A 36 -10.71 9.93 14.22
CA GLY A 36 -11.81 9.10 14.73
C GLY A 36 -11.79 7.65 14.24
N LEU A 37 -10.66 7.17 13.69
CA LEU A 37 -10.48 5.80 13.20
C LEU A 37 -9.54 5.01 14.12
N PRO A 38 -9.96 3.86 14.68
CA PRO A 38 -9.04 2.97 15.38
C PRO A 38 -7.87 2.57 14.48
N GLY A 39 -6.65 2.46 15.02
CA GLY A 39 -5.42 2.24 14.23
C GLY A 39 -5.54 1.22 13.08
N PRO A 40 -5.98 -0.04 13.33
CA PRO A 40 -6.15 -1.03 12.25
C PRO A 40 -7.17 -0.62 11.16
N ILE A 41 -8.24 0.08 11.54
CA ILE A 41 -9.24 0.60 10.60
C ILE A 41 -8.67 1.78 9.81
N GLY A 42 -7.92 2.66 10.47
CA GLY A 42 -7.19 3.76 9.85
C GLY A 42 -6.21 3.28 8.79
N TYR A 43 -5.43 2.24 9.10
CA TYR A 43 -4.53 1.62 8.13
C TYR A 43 -5.28 1.07 6.91
N ILE A 44 -6.38 0.33 7.12
CA ILE A 44 -7.22 -0.18 6.02
C ILE A 44 -7.70 1.00 5.17
N ALA A 45 -8.29 2.02 5.80
CA ALA A 45 -8.80 3.20 5.12
C ALA A 45 -7.70 3.93 4.31
N ALA A 46 -6.51 4.14 4.89
CA ALA A 46 -5.38 4.78 4.22
C ALA A 46 -4.93 4.02 2.96
N ARG A 47 -4.94 2.68 3.03
CA ARG A 47 -4.60 1.84 1.88
C ARG A 47 -5.72 1.79 0.84
N CYS A 48 -6.99 1.85 1.25
CA CYS A 48 -8.14 1.89 0.35
C CYS A 48 -8.25 3.20 -0.44
N ALA A 49 -7.72 4.31 0.09
CA ALA A 49 -7.93 5.67 -0.44
C ALA A 49 -7.81 5.82 -1.97
N PRO A 50 -6.80 5.26 -2.66
CA PRO A 50 -6.69 5.39 -4.12
C PRO A 50 -7.85 4.75 -4.89
N LEU A 51 -8.36 3.60 -4.42
CA LEU A 51 -9.44 2.86 -5.07
C LEU A 51 -10.83 3.16 -4.46
N ALA A 52 -10.87 3.92 -3.37
CA ALA A 52 -12.10 4.21 -2.63
C ALA A 52 -13.24 4.81 -3.47
N PRO A 53 -13.00 5.67 -4.49
CA PRO A 53 -14.07 6.17 -5.35
C PRO A 53 -14.84 5.08 -6.12
N ALA A 54 -14.25 3.90 -6.34
CA ALA A 54 -14.92 2.76 -6.96
C ALA A 54 -15.85 1.99 -6.01
N GLY A 55 -15.89 2.38 -4.73
CA GLY A 55 -16.74 1.80 -3.70
C GLY A 55 -16.13 0.58 -2.98
N PRO A 56 -16.75 0.17 -1.85
CA PRO A 56 -16.19 -0.87 -1.00
C PRO A 56 -16.11 -2.24 -1.69
N ASP A 57 -17.05 -2.58 -2.58
CA ASP A 57 -17.06 -3.89 -3.25
C ASP A 57 -15.89 -4.06 -4.23
N ALA A 58 -15.51 -3.00 -4.93
CA ALA A 58 -14.32 -2.99 -5.78
C ALA A 58 -13.04 -3.18 -4.94
N VAL A 59 -12.97 -2.50 -3.79
CA VAL A 59 -11.85 -2.63 -2.85
C VAL A 59 -11.77 -4.03 -2.25
N ILE A 60 -12.89 -4.61 -1.81
CA ILE A 60 -12.97 -5.99 -1.32
C ILE A 60 -12.42 -6.97 -2.36
N SER A 61 -12.82 -6.80 -3.62
CA SER A 61 -12.34 -7.67 -4.70
C SER A 61 -10.84 -7.53 -4.96
N ALA A 62 -10.25 -6.35 -4.77
CA ALA A 62 -8.82 -6.11 -4.97
C ALA A 62 -7.96 -6.52 -3.75
N PHE A 63 -8.52 -6.51 -2.55
CA PHE A 63 -7.80 -6.68 -1.28
C PHE A 63 -7.93 -8.10 -0.74
N GLY A 64 -7.77 -9.15 -1.56
CA GLY A 64 -8.13 -10.55 -1.25
C GLY A 64 -7.71 -11.15 0.11
N SER A 65 -6.80 -10.51 0.86
CA SER A 65 -6.39 -10.89 2.23
C SER A 65 -7.08 -10.13 3.36
N ILE A 66 -7.93 -9.13 3.07
CA ILE A 66 -8.57 -8.26 4.07
C ILE A 66 -10.06 -8.59 4.15
N SER A 67 -10.57 -8.70 5.38
CA SER A 67 -11.98 -8.99 5.65
C SER A 67 -12.91 -7.99 4.97
N ALA A 68 -13.91 -8.50 4.26
CA ALA A 68 -14.96 -7.70 3.65
C ALA A 68 -15.68 -6.83 4.68
N THR A 69 -15.94 -7.38 5.87
CA THR A 69 -16.55 -6.64 6.98
C THR A 69 -15.67 -5.49 7.44
N ALA A 70 -14.37 -5.71 7.59
CA ALA A 70 -13.44 -4.66 8.02
C ALA A 70 -13.36 -3.52 6.99
N ILE A 71 -13.39 -3.84 5.68
CA ILE A 71 -13.44 -2.82 4.62
C ILE A 71 -14.74 -2.01 4.70
N ARG A 72 -15.90 -2.67 4.85
CA ARG A 72 -17.17 -1.95 4.97
C ARG A 72 -17.21 -1.05 6.21
N VAL A 73 -16.66 -1.52 7.34
CA VAL A 73 -16.52 -0.71 8.55
C VAL A 73 -15.63 0.51 8.29
N ALA A 74 -14.47 0.32 7.64
CA ALA A 74 -13.59 1.43 7.28
C ALA A 74 -14.30 2.48 6.41
N PHE A 75 -15.04 2.07 5.39
CA PHE A 75 -15.81 2.99 4.54
C PHE A 75 -16.90 3.74 5.33
N ALA A 76 -17.65 3.05 6.19
CA ALA A 76 -18.68 3.67 7.00
C ALA A 76 -18.10 4.71 7.97
N MET A 77 -17.00 4.36 8.66
CA MET A 77 -16.34 5.27 9.60
C MET A 77 -15.71 6.47 8.89
N VAL A 78 -15.08 6.27 7.72
CA VAL A 78 -14.56 7.38 6.92
C VAL A 78 -15.69 8.31 6.52
N ALA A 79 -16.80 7.80 5.98
CA ALA A 79 -17.94 8.63 5.58
C ALA A 79 -18.58 9.43 6.73
N GLU A 80 -18.55 8.89 7.95
CA GLU A 80 -19.09 9.55 9.15
C GLU A 80 -18.14 10.60 9.72
N ARG A 81 -16.82 10.38 9.67
CA ARG A 81 -15.85 11.07 10.55
C ARG A 81 -14.80 11.90 9.81
N THR A 82 -14.48 11.56 8.56
CA THR A 82 -13.32 12.13 7.85
C THR A 82 -13.46 11.95 6.32
N THR A 83 -12.36 11.96 5.57
CA THR A 83 -12.31 11.63 4.15
C THR A 83 -11.12 10.72 3.86
N PHE A 84 -11.20 9.92 2.80
CA PHE A 84 -10.06 9.10 2.36
C PHE A 84 -8.80 9.94 2.04
N GLU A 85 -8.98 11.19 1.62
CA GLU A 85 -7.89 12.14 1.39
C GLU A 85 -7.19 12.53 2.70
N GLN A 86 -7.95 12.88 3.74
CA GLN A 86 -7.41 13.19 5.06
C GLN A 86 -6.67 11.98 5.67
N VAL A 87 -7.25 10.78 5.55
CA VAL A 87 -6.61 9.55 6.06
C VAL A 87 -5.32 9.24 5.30
N ARG A 88 -5.28 9.47 3.98
CA ARG A 88 -4.04 9.35 3.19
C ARG A 88 -3.00 10.38 3.64
N SER A 89 -3.40 11.65 3.85
CA SER A 89 -2.50 12.70 4.33
C SER A 89 -1.90 12.35 5.68
N ALA A 90 -2.72 11.86 6.62
CA ALA A 90 -2.27 11.39 7.92
C ALA A 90 -1.20 10.27 7.81
N ARG A 91 -1.38 9.33 6.88
CA ARG A 91 -0.36 8.31 6.59
C ARG A 91 0.92 8.94 6.05
N ASP A 92 0.82 9.88 5.11
CA ASP A 92 1.97 10.50 4.47
C ASP A 92 2.80 11.32 5.47
N GLU A 93 2.15 12.02 6.40
CA GLU A 93 2.82 12.69 7.52
C GLU A 93 3.53 11.70 8.46
N ALA A 94 2.86 10.59 8.81
CA ALA A 94 3.46 9.55 9.63
C ALA A 94 4.65 8.87 8.94
N VAL A 95 4.59 8.67 7.62
CA VAL A 95 5.73 8.17 6.83
C VAL A 95 6.91 9.11 6.97
N LEU A 96 6.72 10.40 6.77
CA LEU A 96 7.82 11.38 6.90
C LEU A 96 8.38 11.43 8.33
N GLU A 97 7.52 11.52 9.36
CA GLU A 97 7.93 11.51 10.77
C GLU A 97 8.74 10.26 11.12
N GLY A 98 8.22 9.08 10.75
CA GLY A 98 8.84 7.79 11.07
C GLY A 98 10.16 7.58 10.35
N LEU A 99 10.27 7.93 9.07
CA LEU A 99 11.53 7.82 8.33
C LEU A 99 12.61 8.74 8.90
N HIS A 100 12.28 10.00 9.22
CA HIS A 100 13.25 10.93 9.82
C HIS A 100 13.70 10.47 11.21
N SER A 101 12.79 9.93 12.01
CA SER A 101 13.06 9.56 13.40
C SER A 101 13.78 8.22 13.54
N HIS A 102 13.50 7.26 12.66
CA HIS A 102 13.90 5.86 12.86
C HIS A 102 14.75 5.27 11.74
N ALA A 103 14.78 5.89 10.56
CA ALA A 103 15.56 5.41 9.42
C ALA A 103 16.16 6.56 8.59
N PRO A 104 16.89 7.52 9.20
CA PRO A 104 17.39 8.70 8.48
C PRO A 104 18.30 8.34 7.29
N ASP A 105 19.02 7.21 7.36
CA ASP A 105 19.91 6.74 6.29
C ASP A 105 19.18 6.37 4.98
N ILE A 106 17.85 6.15 5.01
CA ILE A 106 17.06 5.84 3.81
C ILE A 106 16.59 7.09 3.06
N LEU A 107 16.66 8.27 3.69
CA LEU A 107 16.11 9.50 3.12
C LEU A 107 16.80 9.88 1.82
N ASP A 108 18.14 9.90 1.79
CA ASP A 108 18.90 10.23 0.58
C ASP A 108 18.69 9.20 -0.54
N PRO A 109 18.75 7.87 -0.28
CA PRO A 109 18.36 6.87 -1.28
C PRO A 109 16.95 7.07 -1.85
N LEU A 110 15.95 7.43 -1.03
CA LEU A 110 14.59 7.68 -1.51
C LEU A 110 14.54 8.90 -2.45
N ARG A 111 15.27 9.97 -2.12
CA ARG A 111 15.39 11.15 -2.98
C ARG A 111 16.09 10.83 -4.30
N GLU A 112 17.22 10.11 -4.23
CA GLU A 112 18.07 9.81 -5.38
C GLU A 112 17.39 8.84 -6.35
N PHE A 113 16.85 7.73 -5.84
CA PHE A 113 16.30 6.67 -6.68
C PHE A 113 14.82 6.85 -7.00
N GLY A 114 14.10 7.69 -6.26
CA GLY A 114 12.67 7.95 -6.48
C GLY A 114 12.30 8.24 -7.94
N PRO A 115 12.98 9.17 -8.63
CA PRO A 115 12.71 9.46 -10.05
C PRO A 115 12.87 8.24 -10.96
N ALA A 116 13.95 7.47 -10.81
CA ALA A 116 14.20 6.28 -11.63
C ALA A 116 13.18 5.16 -11.34
N ILE A 117 12.72 5.03 -10.09
CA ILE A 117 11.65 4.08 -9.73
C ILE A 117 10.32 4.51 -10.35
N TRP A 118 10.01 5.81 -10.39
CA TRP A 118 8.83 6.31 -11.09
C TRP A 118 8.85 5.98 -12.58
N GLU A 119 10.00 6.09 -13.27
CA GLU A 119 10.13 5.68 -14.67
C GLU A 119 9.78 4.19 -14.89
N VAL A 120 10.11 3.34 -13.92
CA VAL A 120 9.72 1.92 -13.94
C VAL A 120 8.22 1.79 -13.70
N VAL A 121 7.69 2.46 -12.67
CA VAL A 121 6.26 2.45 -12.31
C VAL A 121 5.39 2.85 -13.51
N ASP A 122 5.77 3.89 -14.24
CA ASP A 122 5.02 4.40 -15.41
C ASP A 122 4.95 3.41 -16.59
N ARG A 123 5.85 2.41 -16.62
CA ARG A 123 5.92 1.39 -17.67
C ARG A 123 5.29 0.07 -17.27
N LEU A 124 4.88 -0.09 -16.01
CA LEU A 124 4.30 -1.34 -15.53
C LEU A 124 2.89 -1.56 -16.09
N PRO A 125 2.51 -2.81 -16.42
CA PRO A 125 1.20 -3.11 -16.95
C PRO A 125 0.11 -2.94 -15.90
N THR A 126 -1.01 -2.32 -16.30
CA THR A 126 -2.15 -1.99 -15.43
C THR A 126 -3.33 -2.94 -15.58
N VAL A 127 -3.45 -3.68 -16.70
CA VAL A 127 -4.58 -4.58 -16.94
C VAL A 127 -4.67 -5.62 -15.82
N GLY A 128 -5.78 -5.62 -15.08
CA GLY A 128 -5.98 -6.51 -13.92
C GLY A 128 -5.21 -6.13 -12.65
N ARG A 129 -4.51 -4.98 -12.63
CA ARG A 129 -3.78 -4.45 -11.49
C ARG A 129 -4.46 -3.17 -11.01
N VAL A 130 -5.69 -3.33 -10.52
CA VAL A 130 -6.63 -2.22 -10.28
C VAL A 130 -6.20 -1.31 -9.12
N LEU A 131 -5.59 -1.85 -8.07
CA LEU A 131 -5.13 -1.04 -6.93
C LEU A 131 -3.85 -0.28 -7.30
N PHE A 132 -2.93 -0.95 -8.00
CA PHE A 132 -1.78 -0.26 -8.57
C PHE A 132 -2.20 0.85 -9.54
N ALA A 133 -3.12 0.56 -10.46
CA ALA A 133 -3.56 1.53 -11.44
C ALA A 133 -4.23 2.76 -10.79
N SER A 134 -4.97 2.57 -9.70
CA SER A 134 -5.57 3.70 -8.97
C SER A 134 -4.56 4.55 -8.19
N HIS A 135 -3.40 4.00 -7.84
CA HIS A 135 -2.30 4.81 -7.31
C HIS A 135 -1.73 5.80 -8.35
N LEU A 136 -1.73 5.44 -9.63
CA LEU A 136 -1.16 6.28 -10.70
C LEU A 136 -1.97 7.54 -10.97
N THR A 137 -3.25 7.59 -10.56
CA THR A 137 -4.10 8.77 -10.74
C THR A 137 -3.88 9.82 -9.65
N LEU A 138 -3.19 9.47 -8.56
CA LEU A 138 -2.93 10.38 -7.47
C LEU A 138 -1.77 11.32 -7.81
N PRO A 139 -1.82 12.60 -7.37
CA PRO A 139 -0.70 13.50 -7.54
C PRO A 139 0.53 12.94 -6.80
N ARG A 140 1.68 13.02 -7.47
CA ARG A 140 2.96 12.69 -6.87
C ARG A 140 3.30 13.78 -5.83
N PRO A 141 3.75 13.41 -4.62
CA PRO A 141 4.20 14.37 -3.63
C PRO A 141 5.34 15.25 -4.15
N GLU A 142 5.37 16.51 -3.74
CA GLU A 142 6.48 17.44 -4.04
C GLU A 142 7.71 17.16 -3.17
N ASP A 143 7.51 16.68 -1.94
CA ASP A 143 8.61 16.22 -1.09
C ASP A 143 9.29 15.00 -1.75
N PRO A 144 10.60 15.05 -2.04
CA PRO A 144 11.27 14.01 -2.79
C PRO A 144 11.42 12.70 -2.01
N VAL A 145 11.48 12.73 -0.67
CA VAL A 145 11.50 11.51 0.15
C VAL A 145 10.16 10.81 0.06
N LEU A 146 9.08 11.56 0.30
CA LEU A 146 7.73 11.02 0.25
C LEU A 146 7.40 10.53 -1.16
N SER A 147 7.81 11.26 -2.19
CA SER A 147 7.64 10.85 -3.59
C SER A 147 8.36 9.55 -3.90
N GLY A 148 9.61 9.39 -3.46
CA GLY A 148 10.35 8.12 -3.58
C GLY A 148 9.69 6.97 -2.83
N TRP A 149 9.15 7.23 -1.63
CA TRP A 149 8.40 6.23 -0.87
C TRP A 149 7.11 5.82 -1.59
N HIS A 150 6.36 6.77 -2.16
CA HIS A 150 5.16 6.48 -2.96
C HIS A 150 5.49 5.65 -4.20
N ALA A 151 6.63 5.89 -4.85
CA ALA A 151 7.09 5.08 -5.99
C ALA A 151 7.31 3.61 -5.58
N ILE A 152 7.96 3.37 -4.45
CA ILE A 152 8.15 2.01 -3.89
C ILE A 152 6.80 1.40 -3.49
N ASN A 153 5.89 2.19 -2.90
CA ASN A 153 4.56 1.73 -2.56
C ASN A 153 3.77 1.30 -3.81
N CYS A 154 3.93 1.99 -4.95
CA CYS A 154 3.33 1.57 -6.22
C CYS A 154 3.88 0.21 -6.67
N LEU A 155 5.20 -0.03 -6.59
CA LEU A 155 5.78 -1.36 -6.88
C LEU A 155 5.21 -2.44 -5.93
N ARG A 156 5.02 -2.10 -4.65
CA ARG A 156 4.41 -2.99 -3.65
C ARG A 156 2.99 -3.37 -4.01
N GLU A 157 2.16 -2.41 -4.43
CA GLU A 157 0.77 -2.68 -4.82
C GLU A 157 0.68 -3.40 -6.17
N TRP A 158 1.56 -3.10 -7.13
CA TRP A 158 1.65 -3.86 -8.38
C TRP A 158 1.97 -5.32 -8.13
N ARG A 159 2.94 -5.62 -7.26
CA ARG A 159 3.25 -6.99 -6.85
C ARG A 159 2.05 -7.65 -6.14
N GLY A 160 1.35 -6.90 -5.28
CA GLY A 160 0.14 -7.37 -4.60
C GLY A 160 -0.95 -7.78 -5.58
N ASP A 161 -1.24 -6.94 -6.57
CA ASP A 161 -2.24 -7.26 -7.60
C ASP A 161 -1.82 -8.47 -8.46
N ASN A 162 -0.53 -8.61 -8.80
CA ASN A 162 -0.03 -9.80 -9.50
C ASN A 162 -0.24 -11.07 -8.68
N HIS A 163 -0.01 -11.00 -7.36
CA HIS A 163 -0.27 -12.11 -6.46
C HIS A 163 -1.75 -12.52 -6.49
N TRP A 164 -2.67 -11.55 -6.41
CA TRP A 164 -4.11 -11.84 -6.47
C TRP A 164 -4.56 -12.35 -7.83
N ALA A 165 -3.99 -11.85 -8.92
CA ALA A 165 -4.26 -12.37 -10.26
C ALA A 165 -3.86 -13.85 -10.40
N LEU A 166 -2.73 -14.26 -9.81
CA LEU A 166 -2.29 -15.66 -9.79
C LEU A 166 -3.19 -16.54 -8.91
N VAL A 167 -3.56 -16.06 -7.71
CA VAL A 167 -4.50 -16.74 -6.81
C VAL A 167 -5.84 -16.97 -7.50
N ALA A 168 -6.41 -15.92 -8.10
CA ALA A 168 -7.68 -16.00 -8.82
C ALA A 168 -7.57 -16.89 -10.07
N GLY A 169 -6.48 -16.79 -10.84
CA GLY A 169 -6.21 -17.63 -12.01
C GLY A 169 -6.06 -19.12 -11.67
N ALA A 170 -5.63 -19.44 -10.45
CA ALA A 170 -5.58 -20.80 -9.91
C ALA A 170 -6.93 -21.30 -9.34
N GLY A 171 -8.00 -20.49 -9.42
CA GLY A 171 -9.31 -20.82 -8.86
C GLY A 171 -9.34 -20.80 -7.32
N LEU A 172 -8.34 -20.18 -6.68
CA LEU A 172 -8.25 -20.10 -5.23
C LEU A 172 -8.98 -18.86 -4.72
N SER A 173 -9.70 -19.01 -3.61
CA SER A 173 -10.24 -17.88 -2.86
C SER A 173 -9.17 -17.24 -1.98
N GLY A 174 -9.43 -16.01 -1.50
CA GLY A 174 -8.55 -15.36 -0.51
C GLY A 174 -8.35 -16.18 0.77
N ILE A 175 -9.40 -16.89 1.21
CA ILE A 175 -9.33 -17.82 2.35
C ILE A 175 -8.41 -19.00 2.03
N ALA A 176 -8.57 -19.62 0.86
CA ALA A 176 -7.73 -20.75 0.45
C ALA A 176 -6.25 -20.33 0.33
N ALA A 177 -5.98 -19.15 -0.23
CA ALA A 177 -4.64 -18.58 -0.28
C ALA A 177 -4.05 -18.36 1.12
N SER A 178 -4.87 -17.86 2.06
CA SER A 178 -4.45 -17.62 3.44
C SER A 178 -4.13 -18.93 4.17
N VAL A 179 -4.96 -19.97 4.00
CA VAL A 179 -4.70 -21.30 4.56
C VAL A 179 -3.41 -21.89 3.99
N LEU A 180 -3.23 -21.83 2.66
CA LEU A 180 -2.03 -22.34 2.00
C LEU A 180 -0.75 -21.63 2.48
N HIS A 181 -0.80 -20.30 2.65
CA HIS A 181 0.33 -19.52 3.15
C HIS A 181 0.78 -19.94 4.56
N ASN A 182 -0.17 -20.31 5.42
CA ASN A 182 0.12 -20.70 6.82
C ASN A 182 0.37 -22.21 7.00
N ALA A 183 0.22 -23.01 5.94
CA ALA A 183 0.48 -24.45 5.97
C ALA A 183 1.97 -24.81 5.75
N TRP A 184 2.80 -23.82 5.43
CA TRP A 184 4.24 -23.91 5.21
C TRP A 184 5.01 -23.20 6.32
#